data_AF-A0A443SSN4-F1
#
_entry.id   AF-A0A443SSN4-F1
#
_cell.length_a   1.000
_cell.length_b   1.000
_cell.length_c   1.000
_cell.angle_alpha   90.00
_cell.angle_beta   90.00
_cell.angle_gamma   90.00
#
_symmetry.space_group_name_H-M   'P 1'
#
loop_
_entity.id
_entity.type
_entity.pdbx_description
1 polymer ?
#
loop_
_entity_poly.entity_id
_entity_poly.type
_entity_poly.pdbx_seq_one_letter_code
_entity_poly.pdbx_strand_id
1 'polypeptide(L)'
;MSTYAQSVDASKIAGTFSVFNWHPVPGLRWMQNNWHLSVYISFLYALVIFYLKRKMKFRQSFNLRKCLAFWNIMLSVFSCFGAYFMFPEMMTVFTGSFYHSVCYSSIIERSQYWMWLFALSKVVELGDTLFIVLRKQNLIFLHWSHHIISLIYTWYSCAQNISLGRWFVTMNYFVHSLMYGYYACRAFQCKIPRYAAICITTLQIIQMVLGFYVSFYAFEAKLRGVYCEIPMKTATIGITMYIAFFYMFAQFFVQTYLPSLKGAKQCSPSATRSNGHCKHASKMIVIANETDWTTFVGLSYTLSVEENFDWEYARNWHDRYWYICLVLSFVYVALIYSGQEYMKTRKPFKLRKTLAAWNSFLSIFAFCGTIRLLPELVHTLFTKGFYGSICSNSFVKDVRIQFWLWLFTWSKVIELGDTLFIVLRKQKLIALHWIHHTLTLFSCFFAFGEMAASARWLATMNYLVHSYMYLYYALKALQIKIPRFVSMIITCSQMLQMIIGLIVNYSTNRIKSLGMSCDVSLNATRIGVSIYVIFFCLFLNFFVTAYISKPEHVTVNISVTQNSKKCS
;
A
#
# COMPACT_ATOMS: atom_id res chain seq x y z
N MET A 1 1.20 -26.90 -14.79
CA MET A 1 2.28 -27.02 -13.78
C MET A 1 2.44 -28.50 -13.45
N SER A 2 3.18 -29.22 -14.29
CA SER A 2 3.50 -30.63 -14.09
C SER A 2 4.84 -30.89 -14.75
N THR A 3 5.92 -30.80 -13.97
CA THR A 3 7.22 -31.47 -14.18
C THR A 3 8.21 -30.86 -13.18
N TYR A 4 8.10 -31.31 -11.92
CA TYR A 4 9.20 -31.50 -10.96
C TYR A 4 8.61 -32.16 -9.71
N ALA A 5 7.99 -33.31 -9.93
CA ALA A 5 7.63 -34.25 -8.87
C ALA A 5 8.33 -35.56 -9.23
N GLN A 6 9.64 -35.61 -9.03
CA GLN A 6 10.30 -36.90 -8.86
C GLN A 6 10.03 -37.35 -7.42
N SER A 7 9.46 -38.55 -7.33
CA SER A 7 9.08 -39.28 -6.13
C SER A 7 10.28 -39.48 -5.22
N VAL A 8 10.25 -38.87 -4.03
CA VAL A 8 11.07 -39.29 -2.90
C VAL A 8 10.11 -39.71 -1.80
N ASP A 9 10.25 -40.97 -1.39
CA ASP A 9 9.43 -41.69 -0.42
C ASP A 9 9.42 -40.97 0.94
N ALA A 10 8.22 -40.57 1.38
CA ALA A 10 8.00 -39.70 2.54
C ALA A 10 8.02 -40.45 3.90
N SER A 11 8.42 -41.72 3.92
CA SER A 11 8.37 -42.57 5.11
C SER A 11 9.67 -42.64 5.93
N LYS A 12 10.77 -41.98 5.51
CA LYS A 12 12.11 -42.24 6.09
C LYS A 12 12.96 -41.04 6.57
N ILE A 13 12.44 -39.83 6.76
CA ILE A 13 13.26 -38.73 7.30
C ILE A 13 12.60 -38.05 8.50
N ALA A 14 12.63 -38.74 9.64
CA ALA A 14 12.73 -38.08 10.93
C ALA A 14 14.23 -37.85 11.19
N GLY A 15 14.72 -36.65 10.88
CA GLY A 15 16.13 -36.30 10.97
C GLY A 15 16.33 -34.86 11.42
N THR A 16 17.12 -34.71 12.47
CA THR A 16 17.47 -33.47 13.18
C THR A 16 18.10 -32.42 12.26
N PHE A 17 17.67 -31.17 12.46
CA PHE A 17 18.14 -29.97 11.75
C PHE A 17 19.61 -29.69 12.07
N SER A 18 20.54 -30.19 11.25
CA SER A 18 21.96 -29.81 11.34
C SER A 18 22.31 -28.80 10.25
N VAL A 19 22.99 -27.72 10.65
CA VAL A 19 23.30 -26.53 9.83
C VAL A 19 24.14 -26.85 8.58
N PHE A 20 24.77 -28.03 8.52
CA PHE A 20 25.66 -28.45 7.43
C PHE A 20 25.06 -29.50 6.47
N ASN A 21 23.86 -30.04 6.75
CA ASN A 21 23.13 -30.97 5.87
C ASN A 21 21.81 -30.34 5.39
N TRP A 22 21.90 -29.18 4.75
CA TRP A 22 20.71 -28.52 4.21
C TRP A 22 20.31 -29.15 2.87
N HIS A 23 19.12 -29.76 2.82
CA HIS A 23 18.49 -30.12 1.56
C HIS A 23 17.69 -28.92 1.03
N PRO A 24 17.83 -28.56 -0.27
CA PRO A 24 17.15 -27.41 -0.83
C PRO A 24 15.63 -27.53 -0.86
N VAL A 25 15.14 -28.76 -0.96
CA VAL A 25 13.71 -29.06 -1.13
C VAL A 25 12.88 -28.72 0.13
N PRO A 26 13.27 -29.13 1.37
CA PRO A 26 12.57 -28.71 2.59
C PRO A 26 12.50 -27.20 2.79
N GLY A 27 13.61 -26.47 2.61
CA GLY A 27 13.66 -25.02 2.80
C GLY A 27 12.79 -24.26 1.80
N LEU A 28 12.86 -24.63 0.53
CA LEU A 28 12.02 -24.08 -0.52
C LEU A 28 10.54 -24.42 -0.31
N ARG A 29 10.21 -25.66 0.06
CA ARG A 29 8.83 -26.07 0.36
C ARG A 29 8.25 -25.34 1.56
N TRP A 30 9.07 -25.09 2.59
CA TRP A 30 8.67 -24.24 3.71
C TRP A 30 8.37 -22.82 3.25
N MET A 31 9.22 -22.21 2.41
CA MET A 31 8.96 -20.89 1.83
C MET A 31 7.69 -20.86 0.98
N GLN A 32 7.46 -21.88 0.14
CA GLN A 32 6.24 -22.01 -0.68
C GLN A 32 4.97 -22.05 0.16
N ASN A 33 5.00 -22.76 1.28
CA ASN A 33 3.85 -22.85 2.17
C ASN A 33 3.69 -21.60 3.03
N ASN A 34 4.79 -20.91 3.38
CA ASN A 34 4.81 -19.88 4.42
C ASN A 34 5.18 -18.47 3.94
N TRP A 35 5.34 -18.22 2.63
CA TRP A 35 5.74 -16.89 2.13
C TRP A 35 4.80 -15.78 2.60
N HIS A 36 3.51 -16.09 2.76
CA HIS A 36 2.47 -15.19 3.22
C HIS A 36 2.69 -14.68 4.67
N LEU A 37 3.47 -15.40 5.48
CA LEU A 37 3.90 -14.93 6.81
C LEU A 37 4.66 -13.59 6.73
N SER A 38 5.38 -13.33 5.62
CA SER A 38 6.06 -12.04 5.40
C SER A 38 5.10 -10.84 5.47
N VAL A 39 3.85 -11.03 5.03
CA VAL A 39 2.80 -9.99 5.07
C VAL A 39 2.33 -9.78 6.51
N TYR A 40 2.10 -10.85 7.26
CA TYR A 40 1.71 -10.76 8.67
C TYR A 40 2.82 -10.14 9.53
N ILE A 41 4.07 -10.55 9.31
CA ILE A 41 5.24 -9.99 9.99
C ILE A 41 5.38 -8.50 9.66
N SER A 42 5.25 -8.12 8.39
CA SER A 42 5.30 -6.70 7.96
C SER A 42 4.21 -5.85 8.59
N PHE A 43 3.00 -6.42 8.71
CA PHE A 43 1.87 -5.76 9.35
C PHE A 43 2.09 -5.58 10.85
N LEU A 44 2.48 -6.65 11.56
CA LEU A 44 2.81 -6.62 12.97
C LEU A 44 3.94 -5.62 13.24
N TYR A 45 4.98 -5.65 12.41
CA TYR A 45 6.09 -4.69 12.44
C TYR A 45 5.59 -3.25 12.34
N ALA A 46 4.73 -2.91 11.36
CA ALA A 46 4.20 -1.56 11.21
C ALA A 46 3.41 -1.13 12.46
N LEU A 47 2.51 -2.00 12.96
CA LEU A 47 1.74 -1.73 14.18
C LEU A 47 2.65 -1.47 15.39
N VAL A 48 3.61 -2.36 15.63
CA VAL A 48 4.56 -2.27 16.75
C VAL A 48 5.39 -1.00 16.64
N ILE A 49 5.95 -0.70 15.47
CA ILE A 49 6.81 0.48 15.26
C ILE A 49 6.02 1.79 15.45
N PHE A 50 4.80 1.91 14.92
CA PHE A 50 4.00 3.12 15.10
C PHE A 50 3.44 3.26 16.53
N TYR A 51 3.07 2.15 17.16
CA TYR A 51 2.71 2.12 18.58
C TYR A 51 3.88 2.56 19.47
N LEU A 52 5.06 1.96 19.28
CA LEU A 52 6.28 2.31 20.01
C LEU A 52 6.68 3.76 19.75
N LYS A 53 6.58 4.25 18.52
CA LYS A 53 6.83 5.66 18.19
C LYS A 53 5.92 6.60 18.97
N ARG A 54 4.63 6.27 19.13
CA ARG A 54 3.68 7.04 19.96
C ARG A 54 4.03 6.98 21.44
N LYS A 55 4.37 5.80 21.97
CA LYS A 55 4.75 5.61 23.37
C LYS A 55 6.07 6.32 23.73
N MET A 56 7.05 6.26 22.84
CA MET A 56 8.34 6.92 22.98
C MET A 56 8.27 8.45 22.90
N LYS A 57 7.15 9.03 22.44
CA LYS A 57 6.94 10.48 22.48
C LYS A 57 7.03 11.02 23.91
N PHE A 58 6.47 10.28 24.86
CA PHE A 58 6.39 10.65 26.29
C PHE A 58 7.51 10.05 27.16
N ARG A 59 8.48 9.33 26.57
CA ARG A 59 9.61 8.73 27.29
C ARG A 59 10.95 9.32 26.85
N GLN A 60 11.99 9.19 27.69
CA GLN A 60 13.36 9.52 27.34
C GLN A 60 13.94 8.52 26.33
N SER A 61 14.87 8.94 25.48
CA SER A 61 15.55 8.06 24.52
C SER A 61 16.46 7.06 25.22
N PHE A 62 16.46 5.81 24.79
CA PHE A 62 17.37 4.80 25.32
C PHE A 62 18.79 4.96 24.75
N ASN A 63 19.81 4.73 25.59
CA ASN A 63 21.20 4.66 25.14
C ASN A 63 21.57 3.23 24.71
N LEU A 64 21.17 2.86 23.49
CA LEU A 64 21.38 1.53 22.92
C LEU A 64 22.63 1.45 22.02
N ARG A 65 23.61 2.33 22.21
CA ARG A 65 24.74 2.47 21.28
C ARG A 65 25.58 1.20 21.16
N LYS A 66 25.93 0.56 22.28
CA LYS A 66 26.71 -0.69 22.29
C LYS A 66 25.95 -1.83 21.60
N CYS A 67 24.66 -1.98 21.93
CA CYS A 67 23.80 -2.98 21.31
C CYS A 67 23.64 -2.74 19.81
N LEU A 68 23.47 -1.48 19.38
CA LEU A 68 23.40 -1.11 17.97
C LEU A 68 24.73 -1.36 17.23
N ALA A 69 25.88 -1.12 17.87
CA ALA A 69 27.18 -1.43 17.28
C ALA A 69 27.35 -2.93 17.04
N PHE A 70 27.05 -3.75 18.06
CA PHE A 70 27.08 -5.21 17.95
C PHE A 70 26.12 -5.73 16.87
N TRP A 71 24.88 -5.22 16.85
CA TRP A 71 23.88 -5.54 15.85
C TRP A 71 24.36 -5.27 14.42
N ASN A 72 24.93 -4.08 14.17
CA ASN A 72 25.46 -3.72 12.86
C ASN A 72 26.70 -4.55 12.48
N ILE A 73 27.57 -4.91 13.42
CA ILE A 73 28.69 -5.83 13.16
C ILE A 73 28.16 -7.19 12.72
N MET A 74 27.19 -7.74 13.46
CA MET A 74 26.61 -9.05 13.15
C MET A 74 26.00 -9.07 11.73
N LEU A 75 25.23 -8.05 11.37
CA LEU A 75 24.64 -7.94 10.02
C LEU A 75 25.69 -7.69 8.93
N SER A 76 26.75 -6.94 9.22
CA SER A 76 27.86 -6.72 8.29
C SER A 76 28.64 -8.01 8.01
N VAL A 77 28.98 -8.77 9.06
CA VAL A 77 29.67 -10.06 8.95
C VAL A 77 28.80 -11.08 8.22
N PHE A 78 27.52 -11.22 8.59
CA PHE A 78 26.57 -12.07 7.88
C PHE A 78 26.49 -11.73 6.39
N SER A 79 26.39 -10.44 6.05
CA SER A 79 26.32 -9.98 4.66
C SER A 79 27.64 -10.20 3.91
N CYS A 80 28.78 -10.11 4.59
CA CYS A 80 30.10 -10.40 4.02
C CYS A 80 30.24 -11.88 3.65
N PHE A 81 29.86 -12.80 4.55
CA PHE A 81 29.80 -14.23 4.24
C PHE A 81 28.83 -14.52 3.09
N GLY A 82 27.63 -13.95 3.12
CA GLY A 82 26.65 -14.09 2.04
C GLY A 82 27.21 -13.63 0.69
N ALA A 83 27.89 -12.47 0.64
CA ALA A 83 28.55 -11.98 -0.57
C ALA A 83 29.65 -12.94 -1.03
N TYR A 84 30.51 -13.40 -0.12
CA TYR A 84 31.60 -14.33 -0.42
C TYR A 84 31.11 -15.66 -1.02
N PHE A 85 30.07 -16.26 -0.43
CA PHE A 85 29.55 -17.55 -0.91
C PHE A 85 28.71 -17.44 -2.18
N MET A 86 28.08 -16.29 -2.42
CA MET A 86 27.34 -16.02 -3.66
C MET A 86 28.25 -15.54 -4.80
N PHE A 87 29.47 -15.07 -4.51
CA PHE A 87 30.39 -14.52 -5.50
C PHE A 87 30.76 -15.51 -6.62
N PRO A 88 31.08 -16.80 -6.36
CA PRO A 88 31.36 -17.77 -7.41
C PRO A 88 30.17 -17.96 -8.37
N GLU A 89 28.93 -17.93 -7.87
CA GLU A 89 27.72 -18.00 -8.71
C GLU A 89 27.66 -16.82 -9.67
N MET A 90 28.00 -15.62 -9.21
CA MET A 90 28.06 -14.44 -10.07
C MET A 90 29.22 -14.47 -11.06
N MET A 91 30.33 -15.13 -10.73
CA MET A 91 31.42 -15.31 -11.69
C MET A 91 31.05 -16.25 -12.84
N THR A 92 30.07 -17.14 -12.66
CA THR A 92 29.52 -17.96 -13.77
C THR A 92 28.82 -17.13 -14.85
N VAL A 93 28.46 -15.86 -14.56
CA VAL A 93 27.95 -14.92 -15.56
C VAL A 93 29.01 -14.57 -16.60
N PHE A 94 30.29 -14.51 -16.19
CA PHE A 94 31.40 -14.18 -17.08
C PHE A 94 31.90 -15.37 -17.89
N THR A 95 31.70 -16.60 -17.38
CA THR A 95 32.07 -17.84 -18.09
C THR A 95 30.92 -18.43 -18.90
N GLY A 96 29.67 -18.14 -18.54
CA GLY A 96 28.45 -18.48 -19.28
C GLY A 96 27.88 -17.29 -20.05
N SER A 97 26.64 -17.42 -20.52
CA SER A 97 25.93 -16.29 -21.15
C SER A 97 25.20 -15.44 -20.12
N PHE A 98 25.14 -14.12 -20.34
CA PHE A 98 24.34 -13.21 -19.53
C PHE A 98 22.87 -13.68 -19.45
N TYR A 99 22.33 -14.17 -20.57
CA TYR A 99 21.02 -14.80 -20.63
C TYR A 99 20.87 -15.98 -19.67
N HIS A 100 21.84 -16.90 -19.62
CA HIS A 100 21.81 -18.03 -18.69
C HIS A 100 21.76 -17.56 -17.23
N SER A 101 22.54 -16.53 -16.88
CA SER A 101 22.54 -15.96 -15.53
C SER A 101 21.20 -15.32 -15.13
N VAL A 102 20.46 -14.78 -16.09
CA VAL A 102 19.20 -14.10 -15.84
C VAL A 102 18.03 -15.07 -15.88
N CYS A 103 17.99 -16.03 -16.82
CA CYS A 103 16.80 -16.81 -17.12
C CYS A 103 16.77 -18.25 -16.61
N TYR A 104 17.90 -18.80 -16.14
CA TYR A 104 17.98 -20.15 -15.56
C TYR A 104 18.20 -20.06 -14.06
N SER A 105 17.48 -20.85 -13.25
CA SER A 105 17.67 -20.88 -11.80
C SER A 105 19.01 -21.49 -11.39
N SER A 106 19.47 -21.15 -10.19
CA SER A 106 20.75 -21.66 -9.69
C SER A 106 20.59 -23.13 -9.37
N ILE A 107 21.51 -23.96 -9.85
CA ILE A 107 21.56 -25.40 -9.56
C ILE A 107 22.49 -25.67 -8.36
N ILE A 108 23.27 -24.68 -7.94
CA ILE A 108 24.26 -24.82 -6.87
C ILE A 108 23.56 -24.76 -5.51
N GLU A 109 23.55 -25.88 -4.78
CA GLU A 109 22.89 -26.01 -3.47
C GLU A 109 23.35 -24.95 -2.47
N ARG A 110 24.66 -24.66 -2.45
CA ARG A 110 25.23 -23.61 -1.61
C ARG A 110 24.62 -22.23 -1.91
N SER A 111 24.44 -21.87 -3.18
CA SER A 111 23.84 -20.58 -3.57
C SER A 111 22.37 -20.52 -3.14
N GLN A 112 21.62 -21.61 -3.32
CA GLN A 112 20.23 -21.71 -2.87
C GLN A 112 20.10 -21.57 -1.33
N TYR A 113 21.02 -22.16 -0.57
CA TYR A 113 21.07 -22.02 0.89
C TYR A 113 21.27 -20.56 1.32
N TRP A 114 22.24 -19.86 0.71
CA TRP A 114 22.50 -18.45 1.02
C TRP A 114 21.37 -17.52 0.55
N MET A 115 20.69 -17.85 -0.55
CA MET A 115 19.46 -17.15 -0.96
C MET A 115 18.30 -17.36 0.04
N TRP A 116 18.18 -18.55 0.62
CA TRP A 116 17.19 -18.83 1.66
C TRP A 116 17.50 -18.08 2.97
N LEU A 117 18.77 -18.09 3.40
CA LEU A 117 19.22 -17.30 4.55
C LEU A 117 19.01 -15.79 4.34
N PHE A 118 19.25 -15.30 3.12
CA PHE A 118 18.94 -13.92 2.75
C PHE A 118 17.46 -13.58 2.94
N ALA A 119 16.55 -14.47 2.53
CA ALA A 119 15.13 -14.26 2.76
C ALA A 119 14.80 -14.15 4.25
N LEU A 120 15.38 -15.01 5.09
CA LEU A 120 15.21 -14.94 6.54
C LEU A 120 15.82 -13.69 7.16
N SER A 121 16.96 -13.21 6.66
CA SER A 121 17.63 -12.01 7.19
C SER A 121 16.76 -10.77 7.12
N LYS A 122 15.86 -10.68 6.14
CA LYS A 122 14.93 -9.55 6.01
C LYS A 122 14.00 -9.37 7.21
N VAL A 123 13.67 -10.46 7.91
CA VAL A 123 12.91 -10.39 9.18
C VAL A 123 13.80 -9.85 10.29
N VAL A 124 15.06 -10.29 10.35
CA VAL A 124 16.04 -9.80 11.34
C VAL A 124 16.29 -8.30 11.13
N GLU A 125 16.48 -7.85 9.90
CA GLU A 125 16.71 -6.45 9.51
C GLU A 125 15.60 -5.48 9.98
N LEU A 126 14.38 -5.96 10.27
CA LEU A 126 13.32 -5.14 10.88
C LEU A 126 13.72 -4.56 12.25
N GLY A 127 14.69 -5.18 12.92
CA GLY A 127 15.27 -4.67 14.17
C GLY A 127 15.94 -3.30 14.02
N ASP A 128 16.39 -2.92 12.82
CA ASP A 128 16.99 -1.60 12.57
C ASP A 128 16.04 -0.47 12.94
N THR A 129 14.78 -0.61 12.55
CA THR A 129 13.72 0.36 12.83
C THR A 129 13.41 0.45 14.31
N LEU A 130 13.52 -0.66 15.04
CA LEU A 130 13.33 -0.69 16.49
C LEU A 130 14.39 0.19 17.19
N PHE A 131 15.66 0.07 16.79
CA PHE A 131 16.73 0.93 17.32
C PHE A 131 16.51 2.40 17.00
N ILE A 132 16.02 2.74 15.81
CA ILE A 132 15.69 4.13 15.43
C ILE A 132 14.60 4.70 16.35
N VAL A 133 13.50 3.96 16.55
CA VAL A 133 12.37 4.41 17.37
C VAL A 133 12.75 4.52 18.84
N LEU A 134 13.44 3.53 19.41
CA LEU A 134 13.85 3.53 20.82
C LEU A 134 14.87 4.63 21.14
N ARG A 135 15.68 5.03 20.15
CA ARG A 135 16.62 6.15 20.27
C ARG A 135 16.02 7.51 19.91
N LYS A 136 14.70 7.57 19.65
CA LYS A 136 13.96 8.78 19.21
C LYS A 136 14.59 9.46 17.99
N GLN A 137 15.16 8.68 17.09
CA GLN A 137 15.68 9.19 15.82
C GLN A 137 14.55 9.35 14.80
N ASN A 138 14.75 10.19 13.78
CA ASN A 138 13.73 10.45 12.78
C ASN A 138 13.52 9.22 11.90
N LEU A 139 12.35 8.58 12.03
CA LEU A 139 11.95 7.47 11.17
C LEU A 139 11.45 8.00 9.82
N ILE A 140 12.33 7.97 8.82
CA ILE A 140 12.04 8.41 7.45
C ILE A 140 11.17 7.41 6.70
N PHE A 141 10.33 7.90 5.77
CA PHE A 141 9.45 7.06 4.94
C PHE A 141 10.22 5.98 4.19
N LEU A 142 11.33 6.36 3.54
CA LEU A 142 12.21 5.46 2.80
C LEU A 142 12.56 4.19 3.57
N HIS A 143 12.92 4.33 4.85
CA HIS A 143 13.44 3.24 5.64
C HIS A 143 12.37 2.19 5.94
N TRP A 144 11.26 2.57 6.58
CA TRP A 144 10.27 1.58 7.00
C TRP A 144 9.47 0.99 5.83
N SER A 145 9.25 1.76 4.74
CA SER A 145 8.55 1.23 3.56
C SER A 145 9.44 0.27 2.76
N HIS A 146 10.74 0.55 2.62
CA HIS A 146 11.71 -0.38 2.05
C HIS A 146 11.74 -1.70 2.82
N HIS A 147 11.81 -1.68 4.16
CA HIS A 147 11.85 -2.90 4.97
C HIS A 147 10.60 -3.79 4.79
N ILE A 148 9.40 -3.19 4.65
CA ILE A 148 8.17 -3.95 4.38
C ILE A 148 8.18 -4.53 2.96
N ILE A 149 8.43 -3.68 1.96
CA ILE A 149 8.34 -4.09 0.54
C ILE A 149 9.40 -5.14 0.21
N SER A 150 10.64 -4.93 0.67
CA SER A 150 11.74 -5.87 0.46
C SER A 150 11.50 -7.22 1.14
N LEU A 151 10.93 -7.24 2.35
CA LEU A 151 10.58 -8.49 3.05
C LEU A 151 9.53 -9.29 2.26
N ILE A 152 8.43 -8.66 1.88
CA ILE A 152 7.34 -9.33 1.13
C ILE A 152 7.85 -9.81 -0.23
N TYR A 153 8.56 -8.95 -0.97
CA TYR A 153 9.06 -9.31 -2.29
C TYR A 153 10.08 -10.44 -2.25
N THR A 154 11.00 -10.41 -1.28
CA THR A 154 12.04 -11.46 -1.15
C THR A 154 11.42 -12.80 -0.80
N TRP A 155 10.46 -12.84 0.14
CA TRP A 155 9.79 -14.09 0.53
C TRP A 155 8.93 -14.66 -0.60
N TYR A 156 8.19 -13.79 -1.29
CA TYR A 156 7.42 -14.19 -2.46
C TYR A 156 8.32 -14.74 -3.59
N SER A 157 9.42 -14.04 -3.89
CA SER A 157 10.37 -14.43 -4.94
C SER A 157 11.11 -15.72 -4.61
N CYS A 158 11.49 -15.91 -3.34
CA CYS A 158 12.14 -17.13 -2.86
C CYS A 158 11.20 -18.35 -2.95
N ALA A 159 9.92 -18.19 -2.61
CA ALA A 159 8.91 -19.25 -2.78
C ALA A 159 8.71 -19.67 -4.24
N GLN A 160 8.90 -18.75 -5.19
CA GLN A 160 8.81 -19.03 -6.62
C GLN A 160 10.12 -19.57 -7.21
N ASN A 161 11.18 -19.72 -6.41
CA ASN A 161 12.52 -20.14 -6.84
C ASN A 161 13.00 -19.41 -8.10
N ILE A 162 12.93 -18.07 -8.12
CA ILE A 162 13.26 -17.31 -9.34
C ILE A 162 14.78 -17.23 -9.59
N SER A 163 15.16 -17.28 -10.86
CA SER A 163 16.55 -17.13 -11.31
C SER A 163 17.18 -15.77 -10.99
N LEU A 164 16.40 -14.66 -11.00
CA LEU A 164 16.87 -13.32 -10.64
C LEU A 164 17.37 -13.20 -9.21
N GLY A 165 16.99 -14.14 -8.34
CA GLY A 165 17.42 -14.15 -6.94
C GLY A 165 18.95 -14.09 -6.82
N ARG A 166 19.70 -14.74 -7.73
CA ARG A 166 21.17 -14.71 -7.70
C ARG A 166 21.74 -13.29 -7.80
N TRP A 167 21.19 -12.46 -8.69
CA TRP A 167 21.65 -11.09 -8.91
C TRP A 167 21.26 -10.22 -7.71
N PHE A 168 20.00 -10.28 -7.30
CA PHE A 168 19.48 -9.43 -6.24
C PHE A 168 20.13 -9.71 -4.90
N VAL A 169 20.30 -10.99 -4.57
CA VAL A 169 20.89 -11.42 -3.30
C VAL A 169 22.37 -11.04 -3.25
N THR A 170 23.13 -11.29 -4.31
CA THR A 170 24.57 -11.01 -4.32
C THR A 170 24.87 -9.52 -4.23
N MET A 171 24.20 -8.70 -5.06
CA MET A 171 24.41 -7.25 -5.02
C MET A 171 23.98 -6.65 -3.67
N ASN A 172 22.88 -7.15 -3.10
CA ASN A 172 22.40 -6.66 -1.81
C ASN A 172 23.34 -7.06 -0.67
N TYR A 173 23.82 -8.30 -0.64
CA TYR A 173 24.83 -8.73 0.35
C TYR A 173 26.09 -7.89 0.28
N PHE A 174 26.60 -7.62 -0.92
CA PHE A 174 27.76 -6.76 -1.10
C PHE A 174 27.52 -5.35 -0.54
N VAL A 175 26.45 -4.68 -0.96
CA VAL A 175 26.14 -3.31 -0.51
C VAL A 175 25.82 -3.25 0.98
N HIS A 176 25.10 -4.23 1.52
CA HIS A 176 24.77 -4.29 2.95
C HIS A 176 25.98 -4.59 3.83
N SER A 177 26.96 -5.37 3.36
CA SER A 177 28.21 -5.56 4.10
C SER A 177 28.90 -4.21 4.39
N LEU A 178 28.94 -3.32 3.38
CA LEU A 178 29.52 -1.98 3.46
C LEU A 178 28.65 -1.02 4.28
N MET A 179 27.32 -1.02 4.05
CA MET A 179 26.38 -0.14 4.75
C MET A 179 26.35 -0.44 6.26
N TYR A 180 26.21 -1.70 6.65
CA TYR A 180 26.20 -2.09 8.06
C TYR A 180 27.58 -1.90 8.70
N GLY A 181 28.66 -2.14 7.97
CA GLY A 181 30.03 -1.82 8.42
C GLY A 181 30.18 -0.32 8.74
N TYR A 182 29.69 0.55 7.84
CA TYR A 182 29.65 2.00 8.08
C TYR A 182 28.83 2.37 9.33
N TYR A 183 27.64 1.79 9.51
CA TYR A 183 26.82 2.05 10.70
C TYR A 183 27.45 1.53 12.00
N ALA A 184 28.14 0.38 11.96
CA ALA A 184 28.91 -0.12 13.09
C ALA A 184 30.02 0.85 13.48
N CYS A 185 30.86 1.28 12.54
CA CYS A 185 31.93 2.26 12.79
C CYS A 185 31.39 3.60 13.31
N ARG A 186 30.25 4.08 12.79
CA ARG A 186 29.57 5.27 13.32
C ARG A 186 29.04 5.07 14.73
N ALA A 187 28.59 3.86 15.08
CA ALA A 187 28.15 3.54 16.44
C ALA A 187 29.32 3.53 17.43
N PHE A 188 30.53 3.15 17.02
CA PHE A 188 31.78 3.28 17.78
C PHE A 188 32.36 4.69 17.82
N GLN A 189 31.68 5.68 17.22
CA GLN A 189 32.14 7.08 17.14
C GLN A 189 33.43 7.26 16.33
N CYS A 190 33.76 6.33 15.44
CA CYS A 190 34.84 6.51 14.48
C CYS A 190 34.51 7.69 13.56
N LYS A 191 35.49 8.57 13.35
CA LYS A 191 35.37 9.70 12.41
C LYS A 191 35.53 9.18 10.98
N ILE A 192 34.42 8.81 10.36
CA ILE A 192 34.39 8.39 8.95
C ILE A 192 34.14 9.63 8.07
N PRO A 193 34.93 9.84 7.01
CA PRO A 193 34.77 10.98 6.12
C PRO A 193 33.46 10.89 5.31
N ARG A 194 32.94 12.07 4.94
CA ARG A 194 31.64 12.22 4.25
C ARG A 194 31.57 11.47 2.91
N TYR A 195 32.69 11.35 2.20
CA TYR A 195 32.72 10.64 0.91
C TYR A 195 32.32 9.17 1.05
N ALA A 196 32.61 8.51 2.17
CA ALA A 196 32.23 7.11 2.38
C ALA A 196 30.69 6.94 2.38
N ALA A 197 29.96 7.86 3.00
CA ALA A 197 28.51 7.86 3.00
C ALA A 197 27.94 8.11 1.58
N ILE A 198 28.57 9.01 0.82
CA ILE A 198 28.20 9.29 -0.58
C ILE A 198 28.42 8.03 -1.43
N CYS A 199 29.59 7.39 -1.34
CA CYS A 199 29.90 6.16 -2.07
C CYS A 199 28.89 5.04 -1.78
N ILE A 200 28.52 4.82 -0.51
CA ILE A 200 27.53 3.81 -0.14
C ILE A 200 26.17 4.12 -0.76
N THR A 201 25.69 5.37 -0.67
CA THR A 201 24.40 5.74 -1.26
C THR A 201 24.44 5.64 -2.80
N THR A 202 25.58 5.97 -3.43
CA THR A 202 25.78 5.78 -4.88
C THR A 202 25.74 4.30 -5.26
N LEU A 203 26.40 3.42 -4.50
CA LEU A 203 26.34 1.97 -4.72
C LEU A 203 24.90 1.43 -4.56
N GLN A 204 24.14 1.95 -3.59
CA GLN A 204 22.73 1.58 -3.41
C GLN A 204 21.87 1.99 -4.61
N ILE A 205 22.12 3.16 -5.21
CA ILE A 205 21.43 3.63 -6.42
C ILE A 205 21.81 2.76 -7.63
N ILE A 206 23.09 2.45 -7.81
CA ILE A 206 23.57 1.54 -8.87
C ILE A 206 22.90 0.18 -8.74
N GLN A 207 22.76 -0.35 -7.52
CA GLN A 207 22.02 -1.59 -7.25
C GLN A 207 20.58 -1.53 -7.79
N MET A 208 19.90 -0.40 -7.70
CA MET A 208 18.52 -0.26 -8.19
C MET A 208 18.46 -0.22 -9.72
N VAL A 209 19.45 0.42 -10.36
CA VAL A 209 19.57 0.47 -11.82
C VAL A 209 19.88 -0.92 -12.39
N LEU A 210 20.84 -1.62 -11.80
CA LEU A 210 21.18 -3.00 -12.20
C LEU A 210 20.00 -3.95 -11.96
N GLY A 211 19.31 -3.81 -10.82
CA GLY A 211 18.11 -4.60 -10.50
C GLY A 211 16.98 -4.39 -11.50
N PHE A 212 16.76 -3.14 -11.93
CA PHE A 212 15.84 -2.82 -13.02
C PHE A 212 16.26 -3.48 -14.34
N TYR A 213 17.53 -3.34 -14.72
CA TYR A 213 18.05 -3.88 -15.99
C TYR A 213 17.87 -5.39 -16.12
N VAL A 214 18.29 -6.16 -15.10
CA VAL A 214 18.15 -7.63 -15.14
C VAL A 214 16.68 -8.09 -15.12
N SER A 215 15.80 -7.34 -14.43
CA SER A 215 14.36 -7.61 -14.42
C SER A 215 13.72 -7.32 -15.77
N PHE A 216 14.12 -6.22 -16.40
CA PHE A 216 13.63 -5.83 -17.72
C PHE A 216 14.12 -6.79 -18.81
N TYR A 217 15.38 -7.23 -18.74
CA TYR A 217 15.93 -8.22 -19.66
C TYR A 217 15.16 -9.55 -19.60
N ALA A 218 14.87 -10.03 -18.38
CA ALA A 218 14.04 -11.23 -18.21
C ALA A 218 12.61 -11.06 -18.76
N PHE A 219 12.01 -9.89 -18.54
CA PHE A 219 10.69 -9.55 -19.05
C PHE A 219 10.67 -9.53 -20.58
N GLU A 220 11.68 -8.90 -21.20
CA GLU A 220 11.85 -8.87 -22.64
C GLU A 220 12.06 -10.27 -23.24
N ALA A 221 12.92 -11.09 -22.62
CA ALA A 221 13.15 -12.47 -23.07
C ALA A 221 11.83 -13.26 -23.14
N LYS A 222 10.95 -13.09 -22.14
CA LYS A 222 9.61 -13.69 -22.17
C LYS A 222 8.69 -13.11 -23.24
N LEU A 223 8.74 -11.80 -23.49
CA LEU A 223 7.94 -11.20 -24.56
C LEU A 223 8.35 -11.70 -25.95
N ARG A 224 9.64 -11.99 -26.14
CA ARG A 224 10.19 -12.57 -27.37
C ARG A 224 9.90 -14.08 -27.52
N GLY A 225 9.17 -14.69 -26.58
CA GLY A 225 8.86 -16.12 -26.59
C GLY A 225 10.05 -17.03 -26.23
N VAL A 226 11.14 -16.45 -25.72
CA VAL A 226 12.34 -17.19 -25.30
C VAL A 226 12.11 -17.75 -23.89
N TYR A 227 12.63 -18.95 -23.63
CA TYR A 227 12.50 -19.60 -22.33
C TYR A 227 13.09 -18.73 -21.21
N CYS A 228 12.36 -18.53 -20.12
CA CYS A 228 12.88 -17.85 -18.95
C CYS A 228 12.09 -18.34 -17.73
N GLU A 229 12.78 -18.81 -16.70
CA GLU A 229 12.15 -19.49 -15.55
C GLU A 229 11.29 -18.53 -14.71
N ILE A 230 11.54 -17.23 -14.82
CA ILE A 230 10.88 -16.19 -14.01
C ILE A 230 9.43 -16.00 -14.46
N PRO A 231 8.43 -16.17 -13.59
CA PRO A 231 7.04 -15.84 -13.93
C PRO A 231 6.89 -14.37 -14.33
N MET A 232 6.09 -14.09 -15.36
CA MET A 232 5.90 -12.71 -15.86
C MET A 232 5.44 -11.76 -14.74
N LYS A 233 4.54 -12.25 -13.87
CA LYS A 233 4.06 -11.54 -12.68
C LYS A 233 5.21 -11.12 -11.76
N THR A 234 6.16 -12.01 -11.48
CA THR A 234 7.29 -11.74 -10.59
C THR A 234 8.29 -10.76 -11.20
N ALA A 235 8.52 -10.85 -12.52
CA ALA A 235 9.35 -9.88 -13.25
C ALA A 235 8.73 -8.47 -13.21
N THR A 236 7.42 -8.34 -13.46
CA THR A 236 6.71 -7.05 -13.41
C THR A 236 6.72 -6.42 -12.01
N ILE A 237 6.52 -7.23 -10.96
CA ILE A 237 6.62 -6.75 -9.57
C ILE A 237 8.05 -6.26 -9.28
N GLY A 238 9.07 -7.00 -9.74
CA GLY A 238 10.48 -6.62 -9.61
C GLY A 238 10.78 -5.27 -10.27
N ILE A 239 10.41 -5.10 -11.55
CA ILE A 239 10.58 -3.84 -12.30
C ILE A 239 9.93 -2.67 -11.54
N THR A 240 8.68 -2.84 -11.11
CA THR A 240 7.93 -1.79 -10.39
C THR A 240 8.61 -1.41 -9.08
N MET A 241 9.08 -2.40 -8.32
CA MET A 241 9.79 -2.19 -7.06
C MET A 241 11.10 -1.43 -7.26
N TYR A 242 11.92 -1.83 -8.24
CA TYR A 242 13.22 -1.20 -8.50
C TYR A 242 13.09 0.24 -8.99
N ILE A 243 12.09 0.56 -9.82
CA ILE A 243 11.77 1.94 -10.20
C ILE A 243 11.40 2.78 -8.96
N ALA A 244 10.55 2.23 -8.08
CA ALA A 244 10.13 2.94 -6.88
C ALA A 244 11.30 3.21 -5.92
N PHE A 245 12.15 2.20 -5.68
CA PHE A 245 13.33 2.37 -4.85
C PHE A 245 14.36 3.32 -5.47
N PHE A 246 14.61 3.23 -6.78
CA PHE A 246 15.47 4.20 -7.47
C PHE A 246 15.02 5.64 -7.22
N TYR A 247 13.73 5.93 -7.42
CA TYR A 247 13.18 7.27 -7.16
C TYR A 247 13.40 7.71 -5.71
N MET A 248 13.08 6.86 -4.74
CA MET A 248 13.18 7.22 -3.32
C MET A 248 14.64 7.42 -2.87
N PHE A 249 15.59 6.62 -3.37
CA PHE A 249 17.02 6.78 -3.08
C PHE A 249 17.62 7.99 -3.80
N ALA A 250 17.23 8.28 -5.04
CA ALA A 250 17.65 9.49 -5.75
C ALA A 250 17.14 10.75 -5.05
N GLN A 251 15.88 10.77 -4.63
CA GLN A 251 15.31 11.86 -3.83
C GLN A 251 16.08 12.05 -2.52
N PHE A 252 16.39 10.97 -1.81
CA PHE A 252 17.19 11.01 -0.59
C PHE A 252 18.60 11.57 -0.83
N PHE A 253 19.25 11.16 -1.92
CA PHE A 253 20.60 11.63 -2.29
C PHE A 253 20.61 13.15 -2.53
N VAL A 254 19.65 13.65 -3.32
CA VAL A 254 19.53 15.09 -3.61
C VAL A 254 19.28 15.89 -2.32
N GLN A 255 18.34 15.44 -1.48
CA GLN A 255 17.98 16.14 -0.25
C GLN A 255 19.12 16.16 0.79
N THR A 256 19.91 15.10 0.87
CA THR A 256 20.93 14.92 1.91
C THR A 256 22.27 15.52 1.50
N TYR A 257 22.65 15.37 0.22
CA TYR A 257 23.99 15.73 -0.24
C TYR A 257 24.05 17.04 -1.05
N LEU A 258 22.93 17.59 -1.52
CA LEU A 258 22.87 18.82 -2.33
C LEU A 258 21.98 19.97 -1.74
N PRO A 259 22.22 20.51 -0.53
CA PRO A 259 21.25 21.35 0.20
C PRO A 259 21.18 22.85 -0.19
N SER A 260 21.91 23.36 -1.19
CA SER A 260 22.19 24.79 -1.36
C SER A 260 21.12 25.66 -2.04
N LEU A 261 19.81 25.34 -2.00
CA LEU A 261 18.81 26.06 -2.82
C LEU A 261 17.56 26.63 -2.12
N LYS A 262 17.38 26.58 -0.79
CA LYS A 262 16.14 27.10 -0.15
C LYS A 262 16.33 27.81 1.18
N GLY A 263 16.57 29.11 1.13
CA GLY A 263 16.45 30.01 2.29
C GLY A 263 15.78 31.33 1.91
N ALA A 264 14.52 31.52 2.29
CA ALA A 264 13.93 32.83 2.59
C ALA A 264 12.54 32.65 3.27
N LYS A 265 12.42 33.18 4.49
CA LYS A 265 11.22 33.25 5.34
C LYS A 265 10.29 34.38 4.86
N GLN A 266 8.98 34.24 5.10
CA GLN A 266 8.11 35.41 5.37
C GLN A 266 6.88 35.04 6.21
N CYS A 267 6.63 35.86 7.24
CA CYS A 267 5.45 35.87 8.11
C CYS A 267 4.29 36.68 7.50
N SER A 268 3.06 36.46 8.00
CA SER A 268 1.99 37.47 7.94
C SER A 268 0.94 37.31 9.06
N PRO A 269 0.21 38.38 9.42
CA PRO A 269 -0.58 38.53 10.64
C PRO A 269 -2.10 38.26 10.47
N SER A 270 -2.79 38.29 11.61
CA SER A 270 -4.19 37.92 11.90
C SER A 270 -5.24 39.04 11.77
N ALA A 271 -6.52 38.62 11.94
CA ALA A 271 -7.74 39.35 12.33
C ALA A 271 -8.66 39.80 11.17
N THR A 272 -10.00 39.81 11.21
CA THR A 272 -10.99 39.81 12.33
C THR A 272 -12.39 39.37 11.84
N ARG A 273 -13.30 39.09 12.81
CA ARG A 273 -14.71 38.62 12.73
C ARG A 273 -15.73 39.69 12.26
N SER A 274 -16.93 39.26 11.82
CA SER A 274 -18.23 39.78 12.33
C SER A 274 -19.42 38.81 12.04
N ASN A 275 -20.49 38.98 12.83
CA ASN A 275 -21.63 38.07 13.07
C ASN A 275 -22.88 38.36 12.20
N GLY A 276 -23.84 37.43 12.16
CA GLY A 276 -25.23 37.66 11.71
C GLY A 276 -26.14 36.42 11.89
N HIS A 277 -27.32 36.62 12.50
CA HIS A 277 -28.31 35.66 13.04
C HIS A 277 -29.44 35.21 12.07
N CYS A 278 -29.83 33.92 12.17
CA CYS A 278 -31.18 33.28 12.28
C CYS A 278 -32.36 33.53 11.30
N LYS A 279 -32.97 32.46 10.74
CA LYS A 279 -34.25 31.79 11.15
C LYS A 279 -34.82 30.75 10.14
N HIS A 280 -35.43 29.70 10.72
CA HIS A 280 -36.51 28.75 10.34
C HIS A 280 -36.70 28.02 8.98
N ALA A 281 -36.63 26.67 9.08
CA ALA A 281 -37.61 25.59 8.80
C ALA A 281 -38.64 25.65 7.64
N SER A 282 -38.77 24.54 6.89
CA SER A 282 -40.03 23.80 6.62
C SER A 282 -39.87 22.47 5.86
N LYS A 283 -40.88 21.60 6.01
CA LYS A 283 -41.07 20.16 5.69
C LYS A 283 -41.31 19.79 4.21
N MET A 284 -41.19 18.49 3.87
CA MET A 284 -42.16 17.59 3.16
C MET A 284 -41.49 16.22 2.94
N ILE A 285 -41.93 15.06 3.48
CA ILE A 285 -43.05 14.14 3.13
C ILE A 285 -43.16 13.83 1.63
N VAL A 286 -42.96 12.55 1.23
CA VAL A 286 -43.83 11.79 0.30
C VAL A 286 -43.72 10.27 0.60
N ILE A 287 -44.88 9.63 0.49
CA ILE A 287 -45.29 8.24 0.75
C ILE A 287 -44.85 7.29 -0.39
N ALA A 288 -44.57 6.02 -0.11
CA ALA A 288 -44.49 4.97 -1.12
C ALA A 288 -45.50 3.86 -0.81
N ASN A 289 -46.30 3.50 -1.82
CA ASN A 289 -47.28 2.42 -1.79
C ASN A 289 -46.74 1.20 -2.56
N GLU A 290 -47.22 0.02 -2.17
CA GLU A 290 -46.75 -1.31 -2.53
C GLU A 290 -46.77 -1.63 -4.04
N THR A 291 -45.72 -2.32 -4.52
CA THR A 291 -45.75 -3.06 -5.79
C THR A 291 -44.98 -4.39 -5.68
N ASP A 292 -45.46 -5.34 -6.46
CA ASP A 292 -45.20 -6.78 -6.53
C ASP A 292 -43.71 -7.17 -6.71
N TRP A 293 -43.20 -8.08 -5.87
CA TRP A 293 -41.76 -8.29 -5.61
C TRP A 293 -41.06 -9.35 -6.50
N THR A 294 -41.73 -9.87 -7.51
CA THR A 294 -41.27 -11.03 -8.31
C THR A 294 -40.55 -10.68 -9.62
N THR A 295 -40.45 -9.40 -9.96
CA THR A 295 -39.65 -8.90 -11.11
C THR A 295 -38.55 -7.94 -10.64
N PHE A 296 -37.41 -7.93 -11.35
CA PHE A 296 -36.21 -7.16 -11.01
C PHE A 296 -36.50 -5.71 -10.53
N VAL A 297 -36.07 -5.37 -9.31
CA VAL A 297 -36.49 -4.16 -8.56
C VAL A 297 -35.64 -2.91 -8.88
N GLY A 298 -34.81 -2.94 -9.93
CA GLY A 298 -34.08 -1.77 -10.41
C GLY A 298 -34.88 -0.96 -11.43
N LEU A 299 -34.32 0.17 -11.92
CA LEU A 299 -34.76 0.73 -13.19
C LEU A 299 -34.65 -0.35 -14.26
N SER A 300 -35.79 -0.84 -14.74
CA SER A 300 -35.88 -1.91 -15.74
C SER A 300 -35.34 -1.48 -17.09
N TYR A 301 -35.35 -0.17 -17.38
CA TYR A 301 -34.75 0.41 -18.58
C TYR A 301 -33.22 0.27 -18.58
N THR A 302 -32.71 -0.56 -19.47
CA THR A 302 -31.28 -0.63 -19.79
C THR A 302 -30.93 0.55 -20.68
N LEU A 303 -29.88 1.29 -20.32
CA LEU A 303 -29.37 2.36 -21.19
C LEU A 303 -28.67 1.75 -22.40
N SER A 304 -28.74 2.39 -23.56
CA SER A 304 -28.03 1.91 -24.77
C SER A 304 -26.52 1.74 -24.58
N VAL A 305 -25.91 2.54 -23.69
CA VAL A 305 -24.49 2.41 -23.32
C VAL A 305 -24.24 1.18 -22.44
N GLU A 306 -25.20 0.79 -21.63
CA GLU A 306 -25.13 -0.43 -20.81
C GLU A 306 -25.28 -1.67 -21.70
N GLU A 307 -26.21 -1.69 -22.66
CA GLU A 307 -26.43 -2.84 -23.57
C GLU A 307 -25.21 -3.19 -24.41
N ASN A 308 -24.46 -2.18 -24.86
CA ASN A 308 -23.27 -2.36 -25.70
C ASN A 308 -22.00 -2.67 -24.88
N PHE A 309 -22.11 -2.88 -23.57
CA PHE A 309 -20.94 -3.12 -22.73
C PHE A 309 -20.44 -4.57 -22.84
N ASP A 310 -19.26 -4.74 -23.42
CA ASP A 310 -18.57 -6.04 -23.49
C ASP A 310 -17.88 -6.35 -22.16
N TRP A 311 -18.59 -7.09 -21.31
CA TRP A 311 -18.08 -7.53 -20.01
C TRP A 311 -16.90 -8.49 -20.12
N GLU A 312 -16.89 -9.40 -21.09
CA GLU A 312 -15.82 -10.38 -21.21
C GLU A 312 -14.51 -9.68 -21.58
N TYR A 313 -14.56 -8.76 -22.53
CA TYR A 313 -13.42 -7.90 -22.86
C TYR A 313 -12.97 -7.09 -21.66
N ALA A 314 -13.89 -6.40 -20.97
CA ALA A 314 -13.55 -5.55 -19.83
C ALA A 314 -12.91 -6.35 -18.68
N ARG A 315 -13.42 -7.55 -18.40
CA ARG A 315 -12.87 -8.46 -17.38
C ARG A 315 -11.50 -9.01 -17.79
N ASN A 316 -11.36 -9.51 -19.02
CA ASN A 316 -10.09 -10.04 -19.52
C ASN A 316 -9.02 -8.96 -19.55
N TRP A 317 -9.40 -7.72 -19.88
CA TRP A 317 -8.52 -6.57 -19.78
C TRP A 317 -8.08 -6.34 -18.35
N HIS A 318 -8.99 -6.34 -17.37
CA HIS A 318 -8.62 -6.17 -15.96
C HIS A 318 -7.73 -7.31 -15.45
N ASP A 319 -8.00 -8.57 -15.80
CA ASP A 319 -7.18 -9.70 -15.39
C ASP A 319 -5.76 -9.64 -16.00
N ARG A 320 -5.65 -9.19 -17.26
CA ARG A 320 -4.36 -9.04 -17.96
C ARG A 320 -3.58 -7.80 -17.50
N TYR A 321 -4.27 -6.70 -17.25
CA TYR A 321 -3.69 -5.37 -17.02
C TYR A 321 -3.90 -4.85 -15.60
N TRP A 322 -4.21 -5.72 -14.62
CA TRP A 322 -4.42 -5.33 -13.22
C TRP A 322 -3.25 -4.51 -12.66
N TYR A 323 -2.02 -4.75 -13.13
CA TYR A 323 -0.80 -4.03 -12.72
C TYR A 323 -0.85 -2.53 -13.01
N ILE A 324 -1.73 -2.06 -13.90
CA ILE A 324 -1.96 -0.63 -14.14
C ILE A 324 -2.35 0.07 -12.83
N CYS A 325 -3.04 -0.60 -11.90
CA CYS A 325 -3.38 -0.02 -10.60
C CYS A 325 -2.12 0.30 -9.77
N LEU A 326 -1.05 -0.50 -9.89
CA LEU A 326 0.23 -0.26 -9.22
C LEU A 326 0.96 0.92 -9.85
N VAL A 327 0.99 0.99 -11.18
CA VAL A 327 1.59 2.11 -11.93
C VAL A 327 0.88 3.41 -11.58
N LEU A 328 -0.46 3.43 -11.62
CA LEU A 328 -1.27 4.59 -11.25
C LEU A 328 -1.07 5.00 -9.79
N SER A 329 -0.98 4.04 -8.86
CA SER A 329 -0.69 4.32 -7.45
C SER A 329 0.69 4.94 -7.26
N PHE A 330 1.69 4.46 -7.99
CA PHE A 330 3.04 5.03 -7.94
C PHE A 330 3.08 6.44 -8.50
N VAL A 331 2.49 6.65 -9.69
CA VAL A 331 2.37 7.97 -10.32
C VAL A 331 1.62 8.93 -9.39
N TYR A 332 0.54 8.48 -8.77
CA TYR A 332 -0.23 9.27 -7.81
C TYR A 332 0.60 9.72 -6.60
N VAL A 333 1.35 8.81 -5.97
CA VAL A 333 2.23 9.16 -4.85
C VAL A 333 3.35 10.11 -5.30
N ALA A 334 3.95 9.88 -6.47
CA ALA A 334 4.94 10.77 -7.05
C ALA A 334 4.37 12.18 -7.30
N LEU A 335 3.15 12.27 -7.85
CA LEU A 335 2.43 13.52 -8.08
C LEU A 335 2.07 14.25 -6.78
N ILE A 336 1.77 13.53 -5.69
CA ILE A 336 1.58 14.15 -4.37
C ILE A 336 2.86 14.87 -3.93
N TYR A 337 3.99 14.17 -3.95
CA TYR A 337 5.26 14.74 -3.48
C TYR A 337 5.77 15.85 -4.39
N SER A 338 5.73 15.65 -5.72
CA SER A 338 6.15 16.66 -6.69
C SER A 338 5.21 17.87 -6.66
N GLY A 339 3.90 17.65 -6.55
CA GLY A 339 2.91 18.71 -6.43
C GLY A 339 3.08 19.52 -5.13
N GLN A 340 3.35 18.86 -4.00
CA GLN A 340 3.66 19.54 -2.74
C GLN A 340 4.93 20.39 -2.87
N GLU A 341 5.98 19.87 -3.49
CA GLU A 341 7.24 20.59 -3.72
C GLU A 341 7.04 21.79 -4.64
N TYR A 342 6.33 21.60 -5.76
CA TYR A 342 5.97 22.64 -6.72
C TYR A 342 5.16 23.76 -6.08
N MET A 343 4.23 23.41 -5.18
CA MET A 343 3.40 24.39 -4.50
C MET A 343 4.16 25.16 -3.41
N LYS A 344 5.30 24.69 -2.89
CA LYS A 344 6.01 25.40 -1.79
C LYS A 344 6.25 26.88 -2.09
N THR A 345 6.69 27.22 -3.30
CA THR A 345 7.02 28.58 -3.74
C THR A 345 5.82 29.38 -4.27
N ARG A 346 4.64 28.78 -4.42
CA ARG A 346 3.47 29.40 -5.06
C ARG A 346 2.34 29.72 -4.09
N LYS A 347 1.48 30.68 -4.42
CA LYS A 347 0.25 30.96 -3.65
C LYS A 347 -0.80 29.85 -3.90
N PRO A 348 -1.66 29.52 -2.92
CA PRO A 348 -2.69 28.50 -3.09
C PRO A 348 -3.70 28.92 -4.17
N PHE A 349 -4.07 27.99 -5.06
CA PHE A 349 -5.02 28.27 -6.13
C PHE A 349 -6.46 28.42 -5.61
N LYS A 350 -7.23 29.35 -6.18
CA LYS A 350 -8.65 29.60 -5.84
C LYS A 350 -9.59 28.68 -6.64
N LEU A 351 -9.47 27.37 -6.44
CA LEU A 351 -10.22 26.35 -7.21
C LEU A 351 -11.61 26.02 -6.65
N ARG A 352 -12.29 26.94 -5.95
CA ARG A 352 -13.54 26.61 -5.23
C ARG A 352 -14.69 26.19 -6.15
N LYS A 353 -14.95 26.96 -7.22
CA LYS A 353 -16.00 26.64 -8.20
C LYS A 353 -15.72 25.31 -8.91
N THR A 354 -14.48 25.12 -9.35
CA THR A 354 -14.03 23.87 -9.97
C THR A 354 -14.16 22.68 -9.02
N LEU A 355 -13.78 22.85 -7.76
CA LEU A 355 -13.92 21.82 -6.74
C LEU A 355 -15.40 21.52 -6.44
N ALA A 356 -16.27 22.53 -6.42
CA ALA A 356 -17.71 22.32 -6.26
C ALA A 356 -18.27 21.50 -7.44
N ALA A 357 -17.95 21.89 -8.68
CA ALA A 357 -18.37 21.17 -9.88
C ALA A 357 -17.85 19.71 -9.89
N TRP A 358 -16.59 19.51 -9.53
CA TRP A 358 -15.97 18.19 -9.39
C TRP A 358 -16.70 17.29 -8.39
N ASN A 359 -16.94 17.80 -7.18
CA ASN A 359 -17.67 17.04 -6.15
C ASN A 359 -19.14 16.82 -6.53
N SER A 360 -19.79 17.78 -7.21
CA SER A 360 -21.15 17.59 -7.73
C SER A 360 -21.21 16.48 -8.78
N PHE A 361 -20.23 16.43 -9.69
CA PHE A 361 -20.10 15.35 -10.66
C PHE A 361 -19.94 13.98 -9.98
N LEU A 362 -19.01 13.87 -9.03
CA LEU A 362 -18.79 12.61 -8.29
C LEU A 362 -20.02 12.19 -7.46
N SER A 363 -20.74 13.16 -6.90
CA SER A 363 -21.98 12.93 -6.15
C SER A 363 -23.09 12.35 -7.05
N ILE A 364 -23.33 12.96 -8.22
CA ILE A 364 -24.33 12.49 -9.19
C ILE A 364 -23.94 11.10 -9.70
N PHE A 365 -22.68 10.91 -10.08
CA PHE A 365 -22.16 9.62 -10.52
C PHE A 365 -22.39 8.52 -9.47
N ALA A 366 -22.05 8.78 -8.21
CA ALA A 366 -22.24 7.82 -7.13
C ALA A 366 -23.73 7.57 -6.80
N PHE A 367 -24.58 8.58 -6.95
CA PHE A 367 -26.03 8.42 -6.81
C PHE A 367 -26.63 7.52 -7.91
N CYS A 368 -26.24 7.72 -9.17
CA CYS A 368 -26.64 6.84 -10.27
C CYS A 368 -26.18 5.38 -10.04
N GLY A 369 -24.93 5.18 -9.59
CA GLY A 369 -24.43 3.86 -9.22
C GLY A 369 -25.21 3.22 -8.06
N THR A 370 -25.65 4.03 -7.09
CA THR A 370 -26.49 3.57 -5.97
C THR A 370 -27.84 3.07 -6.48
N ILE A 371 -28.53 3.85 -7.31
CA ILE A 371 -29.85 3.47 -7.86
C ILE A 371 -29.75 2.17 -8.68
N ARG A 372 -28.62 1.93 -9.34
CA ARG A 372 -28.41 0.75 -10.18
C ARG A 372 -28.03 -0.50 -9.39
N LEU A 373 -27.17 -0.38 -8.38
CA LEU A 373 -26.67 -1.55 -7.63
C LEU A 373 -27.46 -1.89 -6.36
N LEU A 374 -28.11 -0.91 -5.71
CA LEU A 374 -28.81 -1.12 -4.45
C LEU A 374 -30.00 -2.08 -4.57
N PRO A 375 -30.87 -1.99 -5.60
CA PRO A 375 -32.00 -2.89 -5.71
C PRO A 375 -31.61 -4.36 -5.94
N GLU A 376 -30.54 -4.63 -6.71
CA GLU A 376 -30.03 -6.00 -6.89
C GLU A 376 -29.54 -6.60 -5.58
N LEU A 377 -28.82 -5.81 -4.78
CA LEU A 377 -28.31 -6.25 -3.49
C LEU A 377 -29.46 -6.58 -2.53
N VAL A 378 -30.46 -5.69 -2.45
CA VAL A 378 -31.66 -5.87 -1.61
C VAL A 378 -32.45 -7.09 -2.06
N HIS A 379 -32.72 -7.23 -3.36
CA HIS A 379 -33.44 -8.38 -3.90
C HIS A 379 -32.70 -9.70 -3.61
N THR A 380 -31.38 -9.73 -3.81
CA THR A 380 -30.58 -10.94 -3.53
C THR A 380 -30.59 -11.29 -2.05
N LEU A 381 -30.59 -10.30 -1.16
CA LEU A 381 -30.68 -10.52 0.29
C LEU A 381 -32.01 -11.14 0.70
N PHE A 382 -33.12 -10.67 0.15
CA PHE A 382 -34.45 -11.18 0.48
C PHE A 382 -34.76 -12.54 -0.17
N THR A 383 -34.26 -12.79 -1.39
CA THR A 383 -34.57 -14.02 -2.13
C THR A 383 -33.59 -15.16 -1.85
N LYS A 384 -32.28 -14.88 -1.80
CA LYS A 384 -31.21 -15.89 -1.62
C LYS A 384 -30.57 -15.84 -0.25
N GLY A 385 -31.03 -14.96 0.63
CA GLY A 385 -30.49 -14.76 1.96
C GLY A 385 -29.09 -14.14 1.95
N PHE A 386 -28.52 -14.00 3.17
CA PHE A 386 -27.18 -13.47 3.35
C PHE A 386 -26.12 -14.30 2.63
N TYR A 387 -26.22 -15.64 2.66
CA TYR A 387 -25.30 -16.54 1.96
C TYR A 387 -25.26 -16.27 0.45
N GLY A 388 -26.43 -16.21 -0.21
CA GLY A 388 -26.51 -15.91 -1.64
C GLY A 388 -25.91 -14.56 -2.00
N SER A 389 -26.09 -13.55 -1.14
CA SER A 389 -25.56 -12.19 -1.37
C SER A 389 -24.03 -12.10 -1.34
N ILE A 390 -23.35 -12.97 -0.59
CA ILE A 390 -21.89 -12.92 -0.40
C ILE A 390 -21.15 -14.00 -1.21
N CYS A 391 -21.82 -15.09 -1.58
CA CYS A 391 -21.19 -16.26 -2.20
C CYS A 391 -21.66 -16.59 -3.61
N SER A 392 -22.77 -16.03 -4.09
CA SER A 392 -23.22 -16.24 -5.47
C SER A 392 -22.81 -15.06 -6.35
N ASN A 393 -22.09 -15.30 -7.43
CA ASN A 393 -21.78 -14.28 -8.44
C ASN A 393 -22.94 -13.99 -9.41
N SER A 394 -24.20 -14.28 -9.04
CA SER A 394 -25.34 -14.16 -9.97
C SER A 394 -25.53 -12.80 -10.63
N PHE A 395 -24.97 -11.72 -10.04
CA PHE A 395 -24.97 -10.39 -10.64
C PHE A 395 -24.21 -10.33 -11.98
N VAL A 396 -23.27 -11.25 -12.21
CA VAL A 396 -22.49 -11.36 -13.45
C VAL A 396 -23.39 -11.74 -14.63
N LYS A 397 -24.68 -12.04 -14.44
CA LYS A 397 -25.62 -12.25 -15.56
C LYS A 397 -26.29 -10.96 -16.03
N ASP A 398 -26.20 -9.88 -15.25
CA ASP A 398 -26.87 -8.61 -15.55
C ASP A 398 -25.87 -7.58 -16.07
N VAL A 399 -25.99 -7.24 -17.35
CA VAL A 399 -25.09 -6.30 -18.05
C VAL A 399 -25.08 -4.91 -17.39
N ARG A 400 -26.21 -4.50 -16.79
CA ARG A 400 -26.30 -3.22 -16.07
C ARG A 400 -25.36 -3.23 -14.87
N ILE A 401 -25.41 -4.30 -14.08
CA ILE A 401 -24.59 -4.43 -12.86
C ILE A 401 -23.11 -4.53 -13.22
N GLN A 402 -22.78 -5.31 -14.26
CA GLN A 402 -21.43 -5.41 -14.80
C GLN A 402 -20.84 -4.04 -15.17
N PHE A 403 -21.60 -3.24 -15.93
CA PHE A 403 -21.18 -1.90 -16.35
C PHE A 403 -20.93 -0.96 -15.17
N TRP A 404 -21.84 -0.93 -14.19
CA TRP A 404 -21.71 -0.05 -13.02
C TRP A 404 -20.61 -0.48 -12.04
N LEU A 405 -20.28 -1.77 -11.98
CA LEU A 405 -19.10 -2.29 -11.25
C LEU A 405 -17.79 -1.97 -11.97
N TRP A 406 -17.78 -1.98 -13.30
CA TRP A 406 -16.63 -1.55 -14.08
C TRP A 406 -16.37 -0.04 -13.89
N LEU A 407 -17.42 0.78 -14.00
CA LEU A 407 -17.35 2.21 -13.67
C LEU A 407 -16.92 2.45 -12.23
N PHE A 408 -17.37 1.63 -11.28
CA PHE A 408 -16.95 1.73 -9.88
C PHE A 408 -15.44 1.57 -9.74
N THR A 409 -14.86 0.60 -10.45
CA THR A 409 -13.42 0.35 -10.42
C THR A 409 -12.63 1.53 -10.97
N TRP A 410 -13.04 2.07 -12.12
CA TRP A 410 -12.41 3.25 -12.72
C TRP A 410 -12.65 4.55 -11.96
N SER A 411 -13.76 4.66 -11.23
CA SER A 411 -14.02 5.83 -10.37
C SER A 411 -12.91 6.05 -9.36
N LYS A 412 -12.24 4.98 -8.88
CA LYS A 412 -11.13 5.10 -7.93
C LYS A 412 -9.90 5.79 -8.51
N VAL A 413 -9.71 5.71 -9.82
CA VAL A 413 -8.68 6.48 -10.54
C VAL A 413 -9.08 7.96 -10.60
N ILE A 414 -10.35 8.24 -10.92
CA ILE A 414 -10.88 9.61 -10.98
C ILE A 414 -10.80 10.28 -9.61
N GLU A 415 -11.20 9.58 -8.53
CA GLU A 415 -11.17 10.05 -7.14
C GLU A 415 -9.76 10.46 -6.67
N LEU A 416 -8.67 10.02 -7.31
CA LEU A 416 -7.31 10.51 -7.04
C LEU A 416 -7.18 12.03 -7.26
N GLY A 417 -8.04 12.59 -8.12
CA GLY A 417 -8.17 14.04 -8.35
C GLY A 417 -8.50 14.84 -7.08
N ASP A 418 -9.14 14.24 -6.07
CA ASP A 418 -9.43 14.90 -4.79
C ASP A 418 -8.14 15.38 -4.12
N THR A 419 -7.10 14.53 -4.17
CA THR A 419 -5.80 14.87 -3.59
C THR A 419 -5.10 15.97 -4.37
N LEU A 420 -5.28 16.02 -5.70
CA LEU A 420 -4.76 17.11 -6.51
C LEU A 420 -5.35 18.45 -6.05
N PHE A 421 -6.66 18.53 -5.81
CA PHE A 421 -7.28 19.75 -5.27
C PHE A 421 -6.76 20.12 -3.87
N ILE A 422 -6.52 19.13 -3.00
CA ILE A 422 -5.94 19.37 -1.67
C ILE A 422 -4.53 19.98 -1.79
N VAL A 423 -3.68 19.40 -2.64
CA VAL A 423 -2.29 19.85 -2.87
C VAL A 423 -2.25 21.25 -3.49
N LEU A 424 -3.01 21.49 -4.57
CA LEU A 424 -3.07 22.80 -5.26
C LEU A 424 -3.64 23.91 -4.37
N ARG A 425 -4.50 23.57 -3.41
CA ARG A 425 -5.06 24.53 -2.43
C ARG A 425 -4.23 24.66 -1.15
N LYS A 426 -3.05 24.02 -1.09
CA LYS A 426 -2.17 23.96 0.11
C LYS A 426 -2.91 23.53 1.38
N GLN A 427 -3.87 22.62 1.26
CA GLN A 427 -4.57 22.07 2.42
C GLN A 427 -3.74 20.92 3.02
N LYS A 428 -3.93 20.66 4.33
CA LYS A 428 -3.21 19.59 5.02
C LYS A 428 -3.67 18.23 4.49
N LEU A 429 -2.80 17.55 3.74
CA LEU A 429 -3.03 16.17 3.31
C LEU A 429 -2.84 15.23 4.51
N ILE A 430 -3.92 14.59 4.94
CA ILE A 430 -3.92 13.63 6.04
C ILE A 430 -3.51 12.23 5.55
N ALA A 431 -2.81 11.47 6.40
CA ALA A 431 -2.35 10.12 6.05
C ALA A 431 -3.50 9.17 5.68
N LEU A 432 -4.63 9.26 6.40
CA LEU A 432 -5.86 8.52 6.12
C LEU A 432 -6.26 8.63 4.63
N HIS A 433 -6.20 9.83 4.07
CA HIS A 433 -6.75 10.12 2.74
C HIS A 433 -5.95 9.42 1.65
N TRP A 434 -4.64 9.67 1.55
CA TRP A 434 -3.85 9.09 0.46
C TRP A 434 -3.65 7.57 0.62
N ILE A 435 -3.60 7.05 1.87
CA ILE A 435 -3.57 5.60 2.14
C ILE A 435 -4.87 4.95 1.67
N HIS A 436 -6.02 5.54 2.02
CA HIS A 436 -7.33 5.06 1.57
C HIS A 436 -7.41 5.01 0.04
N HIS A 437 -7.14 6.11 -0.65
CA HIS A 437 -7.24 6.17 -2.12
C HIS A 437 -6.30 5.19 -2.83
N THR A 438 -5.12 4.93 -2.28
CA THR A 438 -4.17 3.96 -2.85
C THR A 438 -4.66 2.52 -2.64
N LEU A 439 -5.10 2.19 -1.43
CA LEU A 439 -5.56 0.83 -1.09
C LEU A 439 -6.89 0.50 -1.75
N THR A 440 -7.82 1.46 -1.86
CA THR A 440 -9.10 1.23 -2.56
C THR A 440 -8.87 0.98 -4.05
N LEU A 441 -8.01 1.76 -4.70
CA LEU A 441 -7.64 1.54 -6.11
C LEU A 441 -7.08 0.13 -6.33
N PHE A 442 -6.12 -0.28 -5.50
CA PHE A 442 -5.56 -1.64 -5.57
C PHE A 442 -6.64 -2.71 -5.36
N SER A 443 -7.46 -2.56 -4.33
CA SER A 443 -8.48 -3.55 -3.97
C SER A 443 -9.57 -3.70 -5.04
N CYS A 444 -10.02 -2.60 -5.65
CA CYS A 444 -11.08 -2.63 -6.66
C CYS A 444 -10.60 -3.28 -7.96
N PHE A 445 -9.40 -2.93 -8.43
CA PHE A 445 -8.82 -3.56 -9.63
C PHE A 445 -8.60 -5.06 -9.45
N PHE A 446 -8.14 -5.47 -8.27
CA PHE A 446 -7.96 -6.88 -7.93
C PHE A 446 -9.30 -7.64 -7.83
N ALA A 447 -10.27 -7.09 -7.08
CA ALA A 447 -11.56 -7.74 -6.85
C ALA A 447 -12.40 -7.88 -8.13
N PHE A 448 -12.29 -6.93 -9.06
CA PHE A 448 -13.01 -6.96 -10.33
C PHE A 448 -12.52 -8.11 -11.23
N GLY A 449 -11.19 -8.32 -11.35
CA GLY A 449 -10.63 -9.41 -12.16
C GLY A 449 -11.02 -10.80 -11.66
N GLU A 450 -11.06 -10.98 -10.33
CA GLU A 450 -11.43 -12.26 -9.72
C GLU A 450 -12.94 -12.54 -9.65
N MET A 451 -13.78 -11.60 -10.08
CA MET A 451 -15.26 -11.66 -9.97
C MET A 451 -15.74 -11.99 -8.55
N ALA A 452 -15.15 -11.36 -7.54
CA ALA A 452 -15.51 -11.64 -6.16
C ALA A 452 -17.00 -11.40 -5.90
N ALA A 453 -17.75 -12.44 -5.49
CA ALA A 453 -19.17 -12.32 -5.17
C ALA A 453 -19.44 -11.25 -4.10
N SER A 454 -18.51 -11.04 -3.16
CA SER A 454 -18.59 -10.00 -2.14
C SER A 454 -18.48 -8.57 -2.68
N ALA A 455 -18.01 -8.37 -3.92
CA ALA A 455 -17.82 -7.04 -4.51
C ALA A 455 -19.13 -6.24 -4.63
N ARG A 456 -20.27 -6.90 -4.82
CA ARG A 456 -21.60 -6.23 -4.86
C ARG A 456 -21.85 -5.42 -3.59
N TRP A 457 -21.54 -5.99 -2.43
CA TRP A 457 -21.71 -5.32 -1.14
C TRP A 457 -20.80 -4.12 -1.07
N LEU A 458 -19.53 -4.29 -1.43
CA LEU A 458 -18.51 -3.26 -1.31
C LEU A 458 -18.80 -2.05 -2.20
N ALA A 459 -19.22 -2.29 -3.45
CA ALA A 459 -19.55 -1.25 -4.41
C ALA A 459 -20.83 -0.50 -4.02
N THR A 460 -21.91 -1.23 -3.73
CA THR A 460 -23.22 -0.62 -3.39
C THR A 460 -23.13 0.28 -2.17
N MET A 461 -22.52 -0.20 -1.07
CA MET A 461 -22.38 0.61 0.14
C MET A 461 -21.46 1.82 -0.08
N ASN A 462 -20.40 1.67 -0.89
CA ASN A 462 -19.49 2.78 -1.19
C ASN A 462 -20.20 3.84 -2.04
N TYR A 463 -20.92 3.46 -3.10
CA TYR A 463 -21.71 4.39 -3.89
C TYR A 463 -22.73 5.15 -3.04
N LEU A 464 -23.45 4.44 -2.16
CA LEU A 464 -24.43 5.05 -1.28
C LEU A 464 -23.79 6.11 -0.38
N VAL A 465 -22.68 5.78 0.29
CA VAL A 465 -21.99 6.72 1.19
C VAL A 465 -21.32 7.88 0.42
N HIS A 466 -20.68 7.57 -0.72
CA HIS A 466 -20.02 8.58 -1.55
C HIS A 466 -21.01 9.57 -2.18
N SER A 467 -22.24 9.14 -2.50
CA SER A 467 -23.27 10.02 -3.08
C SER A 467 -23.49 11.28 -2.24
N TYR A 468 -23.72 11.14 -0.93
CA TYR A 468 -23.96 12.28 -0.04
C TYR A 468 -22.69 12.84 0.60
N MET A 469 -21.59 12.06 0.71
CA MET A 469 -20.29 12.59 1.13
C MET A 469 -19.78 13.64 0.13
N TYR A 470 -19.80 13.32 -1.16
CA TYR A 470 -19.37 14.28 -2.19
C TYR A 470 -20.34 15.45 -2.30
N LEU A 471 -21.65 15.23 -2.11
CA LEU A 471 -22.61 16.34 -2.01
C LEU A 471 -22.24 17.30 -0.87
N TYR A 472 -21.90 16.76 0.30
CA TYR A 472 -21.42 17.55 1.43
C TYR A 472 -20.17 18.37 1.08
N TYR A 473 -19.19 17.77 0.39
CA TYR A 473 -17.99 18.50 -0.04
C TYR A 473 -18.27 19.57 -1.10
N ALA A 474 -19.18 19.31 -2.04
CA ALA A 474 -19.63 20.29 -3.03
C ALA A 474 -20.26 21.52 -2.35
N LEU A 475 -21.20 21.28 -1.43
CA LEU A 475 -21.87 22.33 -0.66
C LEU A 475 -20.87 23.11 0.22
N LYS A 476 -19.88 22.43 0.83
CA LYS A 476 -18.80 23.10 1.57
C LYS A 476 -17.89 23.94 0.66
N ALA A 477 -17.62 23.49 -0.56
CA ALA A 477 -16.83 24.25 -1.55
C ALA A 477 -17.57 25.53 -2.00
N LEU A 478 -18.90 25.48 -2.08
CA LEU A 478 -19.80 26.64 -2.27
C LEU A 478 -19.96 27.52 -1.03
N GLN A 479 -19.27 27.21 0.06
CA GLN A 479 -19.31 27.94 1.33
C GLN A 479 -20.67 27.93 2.05
N ILE A 480 -21.51 26.94 1.76
CA ILE A 480 -22.77 26.73 2.47
C ILE A 480 -22.47 26.26 3.90
N LYS A 481 -23.06 26.92 4.89
CA LYS A 481 -22.88 26.62 6.31
C LYS A 481 -23.67 25.37 6.69
N ILE A 482 -23.02 24.21 6.61
CA ILE A 482 -23.60 22.94 7.06
C ILE A 482 -23.26 22.70 8.54
N PRO A 483 -24.26 22.35 9.38
CA PRO A 483 -24.05 22.04 10.79
C PRO A 483 -23.14 20.83 11.02
N ARG A 484 -22.44 20.83 12.17
CA ARG A 484 -21.40 19.83 12.48
C ARG A 484 -21.94 18.40 12.54
N PHE A 485 -23.18 18.20 12.99
CA PHE A 485 -23.78 16.87 13.10
C PHE A 485 -23.83 16.13 11.76
N VAL A 486 -24.01 16.84 10.64
CA VAL A 486 -24.03 16.21 9.30
C VAL A 486 -22.69 15.55 8.98
N SER A 487 -21.58 16.23 9.27
CA SER A 487 -20.25 15.65 9.08
C SER A 487 -20.00 14.44 9.99
N MET A 488 -20.61 14.45 11.18
CA MET A 488 -20.54 13.33 12.11
C MET A 488 -21.34 12.13 11.58
N ILE A 489 -22.55 12.34 11.06
CA ILE A 489 -23.36 11.30 10.40
C ILE A 489 -22.57 10.68 9.26
N ILE A 490 -21.97 11.48 8.37
CA ILE A 490 -21.15 10.97 7.26
C ILE A 490 -20.03 10.07 7.77
N THR A 491 -19.29 10.54 8.78
CA THR A 491 -18.17 9.77 9.34
C THR A 491 -18.66 8.48 10.03
N CYS A 492 -19.79 8.53 10.73
CA CYS A 492 -20.43 7.36 11.32
C CYS A 492 -20.87 6.35 10.26
N SER A 493 -21.46 6.81 9.15
CA SER A 493 -21.87 5.94 8.04
C SER A 493 -20.65 5.32 7.34
N GLN A 494 -19.56 6.06 7.17
CA GLN A 494 -18.28 5.52 6.67
C GLN A 494 -17.72 4.44 7.60
N MET A 495 -17.79 4.64 8.92
CA MET A 495 -17.37 3.62 9.88
C MET A 495 -18.28 2.38 9.85
N LEU A 496 -19.60 2.58 9.76
CA LEU A 496 -20.56 1.49 9.63
C LEU A 496 -20.30 0.67 8.35
N GLN A 497 -20.01 1.35 7.24
CA GLN A 497 -19.59 0.71 5.99
C GLN A 497 -18.36 -0.19 6.21
N MET A 498 -17.38 0.25 6.99
CA MET A 498 -16.20 -0.58 7.26
C MET A 498 -16.52 -1.81 8.11
N ILE A 499 -17.45 -1.69 9.07
CA ILE A 499 -17.92 -2.82 9.89
C ILE A 499 -18.69 -3.83 9.03
N ILE A 500 -19.62 -3.37 8.19
CA ILE A 500 -20.38 -4.24 7.29
C ILE A 500 -19.45 -4.96 6.31
N GLY A 501 -18.50 -4.21 5.71
CA GLY A 501 -17.50 -4.79 4.81
C GLY A 501 -16.62 -5.84 5.50
N LEU A 502 -16.28 -5.65 6.78
CA LEU A 502 -15.57 -6.64 7.59
C LEU A 502 -16.42 -7.90 7.82
N ILE A 503 -17.70 -7.75 8.20
CA ILE A 503 -18.63 -8.87 8.42
C ILE A 503 -18.78 -9.68 7.13
N VAL A 504 -18.97 -9.02 5.99
CA VAL A 504 -19.11 -9.66 4.68
C VAL A 504 -17.84 -10.46 4.34
N ASN A 505 -16.67 -9.84 4.36
CA ASN A 505 -15.43 -10.53 3.99
C ASN A 505 -15.04 -11.63 4.98
N TYR A 506 -15.28 -11.44 6.28
CA TYR A 506 -15.02 -12.46 7.30
C TYR A 506 -15.97 -13.66 7.14
N SER A 507 -17.26 -13.42 6.97
CA SER A 507 -18.25 -14.48 6.77
C SER A 507 -17.96 -15.28 5.51
N THR A 508 -17.62 -14.59 4.41
CA THR A 508 -17.26 -15.22 3.14
C THR A 508 -15.98 -16.06 3.29
N ASN A 509 -14.96 -15.53 3.98
CA ASN A 509 -13.73 -16.27 4.27
C ASN A 509 -13.98 -17.52 5.11
N ARG A 510 -14.85 -17.42 6.13
CA ARG A 510 -15.24 -18.55 6.99
C ARG A 510 -15.97 -19.62 6.20
N ILE A 511 -16.95 -19.23 5.37
CA ILE A 511 -17.72 -20.15 4.52
C ILE A 511 -16.80 -20.91 3.56
N LYS A 512 -15.91 -20.18 2.87
CA LYS A 512 -14.95 -20.78 1.93
C LYS A 512 -13.94 -21.70 2.65
N SER A 513 -13.52 -21.33 3.86
CA SER A 513 -12.59 -22.16 4.67
C SER A 513 -13.25 -23.44 5.20
N LEU A 514 -14.58 -23.46 5.34
CA LEU A 514 -15.37 -24.65 5.69
C LEU A 514 -15.65 -25.57 4.49
N GLY A 515 -15.10 -25.26 3.30
CA GLY A 515 -15.24 -26.10 2.10
C GLY A 515 -16.55 -25.90 1.33
N MET A 516 -17.39 -24.94 1.71
CA MET A 516 -18.63 -24.64 0.99
C MET A 516 -18.38 -23.89 -0.32
N SER A 517 -19.26 -24.11 -1.32
CA SER A 517 -19.16 -23.48 -2.63
C SER A 517 -19.46 -21.98 -2.55
N CYS A 518 -18.47 -21.16 -2.92
CA CYS A 518 -18.56 -19.71 -2.85
C CYS A 518 -17.68 -19.10 -3.95
N ASP A 519 -18.27 -18.21 -4.75
CA ASP A 519 -17.68 -17.60 -5.95
C ASP A 519 -16.73 -16.44 -5.58
N VAL A 520 -15.70 -16.78 -4.81
CA VAL A 520 -14.63 -15.89 -4.42
C VAL A 520 -13.37 -16.71 -4.13
N SER A 521 -12.20 -16.13 -4.38
CA SER A 521 -10.95 -16.73 -3.97
C SER A 521 -10.70 -16.51 -2.47
N LEU A 522 -10.02 -17.45 -1.82
CA LEU A 522 -9.56 -17.29 -0.43
C LEU A 522 -8.60 -16.10 -0.27
N ASN A 523 -7.84 -15.78 -1.32
CA ASN A 523 -6.91 -14.67 -1.31
C ASN A 523 -7.65 -13.34 -1.28
N ALA A 524 -8.67 -13.16 -2.13
CA ALA A 524 -9.52 -11.97 -2.15
C ALA A 524 -10.22 -11.73 -0.81
N THR A 525 -10.79 -12.78 -0.19
CA THR A 525 -11.47 -12.60 1.10
C THR A 525 -10.51 -12.24 2.23
N ARG A 526 -9.31 -12.83 2.27
CA ARG A 526 -8.28 -12.51 3.28
C ARG A 526 -7.72 -11.10 3.11
N ILE A 527 -7.47 -10.69 1.86
CA ILE A 527 -7.07 -9.32 1.53
C ILE A 527 -8.19 -8.34 1.91
N GLY A 528 -9.44 -8.66 1.57
CA GLY A 528 -10.62 -7.88 1.93
C GLY A 528 -10.75 -7.67 3.44
N VAL A 529 -10.71 -8.74 4.24
CA VAL A 529 -10.71 -8.63 5.73
C VAL A 529 -9.61 -7.68 6.20
N SER A 530 -8.39 -7.85 5.68
CA SER A 530 -7.23 -7.05 6.11
C SER A 530 -7.41 -5.56 5.81
N ILE A 531 -7.87 -5.21 4.60
CA ILE A 531 -8.09 -3.82 4.20
C ILE A 531 -9.21 -3.17 5.01
N TYR A 532 -10.32 -3.88 5.24
CA TYR A 532 -11.44 -3.35 6.02
C TYR A 532 -11.09 -3.12 7.50
N VAL A 533 -10.25 -3.98 8.10
CA VAL A 533 -9.69 -3.73 9.45
C VAL A 533 -8.85 -2.45 9.45
N ILE A 534 -7.96 -2.28 8.47
CA ILE A 534 -7.12 -1.08 8.35
C ILE A 534 -7.98 0.19 8.25
N PHE A 535 -8.98 0.19 7.37
CA PHE A 535 -9.86 1.33 7.20
C PHE A 535 -10.67 1.62 8.46
N PHE A 536 -11.22 0.60 9.12
CA PHE A 536 -11.92 0.79 10.38
C PHE A 536 -11.04 1.47 11.44
N CYS A 537 -9.80 0.98 11.65
CA CYS A 537 -8.87 1.59 12.60
C CYS A 537 -8.50 3.04 12.25
N LEU A 538 -8.27 3.33 10.96
CA LEU A 538 -7.91 4.68 10.52
C LEU A 538 -9.09 5.67 10.68
N PHE A 539 -10.31 5.25 10.31
CA PHE A 539 -11.52 6.07 10.47
C PHE A 539 -11.90 6.24 11.94
N LEU A 540 -11.74 5.22 12.78
CA LEU A 540 -11.95 5.33 14.23
C LEU A 540 -10.97 6.34 14.85
N ASN A 541 -9.68 6.26 14.51
CA ASN A 541 -8.69 7.22 14.98
C ASN A 541 -9.01 8.65 14.49
N PHE A 542 -9.47 8.80 13.25
CA PHE A 542 -9.95 10.09 12.73
C PHE A 542 -11.16 10.61 13.52
N PHE A 543 -12.16 9.75 13.77
CA PHE A 543 -13.38 10.12 14.50
C PHE A 543 -13.08 10.58 15.93
N VAL A 544 -12.27 9.82 16.66
CA VAL A 544 -11.83 10.18 18.02
C VAL A 544 -11.08 11.51 18.02
N THR A 545 -10.20 11.74 17.04
CA THR A 545 -9.40 12.97 16.95
C THR A 545 -10.25 14.18 16.55
N ALA A 546 -11.22 14.02 15.65
CA ALA A 546 -11.98 15.13 15.06
C ALA A 546 -13.25 15.50 15.86
N TYR A 547 -13.86 14.54 16.55
CA TYR A 547 -15.16 14.73 17.21
C TYR A 547 -15.11 14.60 18.73
N ILE A 548 -14.29 13.69 19.28
CA ILE A 548 -14.26 13.40 20.72
C ILE A 548 -13.16 14.19 21.44
N SER A 549 -11.97 14.28 20.85
CA SER A 549 -10.82 14.95 21.47
C SER A 549 -11.05 16.47 21.50
N LYS A 550 -10.95 17.09 22.68
CA LYS A 550 -10.94 18.56 22.80
C LYS A 550 -9.63 19.11 22.21
N PRO A 551 -9.63 20.26 21.51
CA PRO A 551 -8.39 20.91 21.12
C PRO A 551 -7.63 21.33 22.38
N GLU A 552 -6.40 20.82 22.57
CA GLU A 552 -5.50 21.33 23.60
C GLU A 552 -5.17 22.79 23.26
N HIS A 553 -5.66 23.73 24.07
CA HIS A 553 -5.09 25.06 24.14
C HIS A 553 -3.68 24.92 24.70
N VAL A 554 -2.68 24.90 23.82
CA VAL A 554 -1.28 25.07 24.23
C VAL A 554 -1.13 26.53 24.65
N THR A 555 -1.31 26.81 25.95
CA THR A 555 -0.84 28.04 26.58
C THR A 555 0.68 28.00 26.58
N VAL A 556 1.29 28.70 25.62
CA VAL A 556 2.72 28.98 25.66
C VAL A 556 2.93 30.06 26.72
N ASN A 557 3.29 29.67 27.93
CA ASN A 557 3.85 30.60 28.92
C ASN A 557 5.25 31.01 28.45
N ILE A 558 5.34 32.16 27.78
CA ILE A 558 6.61 32.80 27.50
C ILE A 558 7.03 33.50 28.80
N SER A 559 7.92 32.89 29.58
CA SER A 559 8.68 33.59 30.60
C SER A 559 9.74 34.46 29.91
N VAL A 560 9.42 35.75 29.76
CA VAL A 560 10.40 36.76 29.34
C VAL A 560 11.38 36.97 30.48
N THR A 561 12.58 36.40 30.36
CA THR A 561 13.73 36.80 31.17
C THR A 561 14.31 38.07 30.54
N GLN A 562 14.02 39.22 31.15
CA GLN A 562 14.71 40.48 30.84
C GLN A 562 16.17 40.34 31.29
N ASN A 563 17.09 40.15 30.34
CA ASN A 563 18.50 40.44 30.55
C ASN A 563 18.81 41.81 29.96
N SER A 564 18.84 42.81 30.83
CA SER A 564 19.35 44.14 30.54
C SER A 564 20.88 44.08 30.38
N LYS A 565 21.35 44.08 29.12
CA LYS A 565 22.71 44.51 28.81
C LYS A 565 22.66 45.93 28.27
N LYS A 566 23.04 46.87 29.14
CA LYS A 566 23.47 48.22 28.75
C LYS A 566 24.67 48.07 27.82
N CYS A 567 24.59 48.64 26.61
CA CYS A 567 25.77 49.03 25.86
C CYS A 567 25.96 50.53 26.08
N SER A 568 27.05 50.86 26.75
CA SER A 568 27.73 52.16 26.73
C SER A 568 28.68 52.21 25.54
#